data_AF-A0A7I7WRB2-F1
#
_entry.id   AF-A0A7I7WRB2-F1
#
_cell.length_a   1.000
_cell.length_b   1.000
_cell.length_c   1.000
_cell.angle_alpha   90.00
_cell.angle_beta   90.00
_cell.angle_gamma   90.00
#
_symmetry.space_group_name_H-M   'P 1'
#
loop_
_entity.id
_entity.type
_entity.pdbx_description
1 polymer ?
#
loop_
_entity_poly.entity_id
_entity_poly.type
_entity_poly.pdbx_seq_one_letter_code
_entity_poly.pdbx_strand_id
1 'polypeptide(L)'
;MLVVGQSGTHRASLSGSIGIMSSRFLPYATTPTRLLAQLISDIVVITWAVIWVLIGMAVHSAVSTIAEVGRKVRDGANGVADNLNSAGDNTDDFPLVGDSLAKPLRAAAEAALDIAGAGQSLDSTASWLAWVLALAVAAPPILFVALPWLFLRIRFFRRKWIAITLARTPAGEQLLAMRALANRPLNKLLAVDEDPVGAWRSYDPVVIRGLAALELRAAGVRRVRQ
;
A
#
# COMPACT_ATOMS: atom_id res chain seq x y z
N MET A 1 -77.90 21.01 38.47
CA MET A 1 -77.06 22.02 37.78
C MET A 1 -75.66 21.42 37.65
N LEU A 2 -75.15 21.28 36.40
CA LEU A 2 -73.80 20.77 35.98
C LEU A 2 -73.47 19.31 36.34
N VAL A 3 -73.37 18.30 35.44
CA VAL A 3 -72.71 18.12 34.11
C VAL A 3 -71.18 17.87 34.21
N VAL A 4 -70.73 16.81 33.52
CA VAL A 4 -69.36 16.45 33.08
C VAL A 4 -68.45 15.80 34.14
N GLY A 5 -67.70 14.71 33.90
CA GLY A 5 -67.42 13.91 32.71
C GLY A 5 -66.22 12.98 32.98
N GLN A 6 -66.17 11.87 32.24
CA GLN A 6 -65.08 10.90 32.22
C GLN A 6 -63.73 11.53 31.85
N SER A 7 -62.61 10.95 32.32
CA SER A 7 -61.53 10.40 31.47
C SER A 7 -60.30 10.05 32.30
N GLY A 8 -59.81 8.82 32.14
CA GLY A 8 -58.58 8.35 32.76
C GLY A 8 -57.33 8.90 32.06
N THR A 9 -56.19 8.80 32.73
CA THR A 9 -54.89 8.68 32.05
C THR A 9 -53.89 7.99 32.97
N HIS A 10 -53.49 6.77 32.56
CA HIS A 10 -52.25 6.14 32.99
C HIS A 10 -51.08 7.03 32.59
N ARG A 11 -50.32 7.55 33.55
CA ARG A 11 -48.99 8.14 33.28
C ARG A 11 -47.94 7.05 33.28
N ALA A 12 -47.66 6.52 32.09
CA ALA A 12 -46.37 5.95 31.77
C ALA A 12 -45.32 7.08 31.77
N SER A 13 -44.30 6.97 32.62
CA SER A 13 -43.13 7.85 32.56
C SER A 13 -42.02 7.15 31.78
N LEU A 14 -41.55 7.86 30.77
CA LEU A 14 -40.75 7.39 29.66
C LEU A 14 -39.30 7.10 30.06
N SER A 15 -38.85 5.92 29.61
CA SER A 15 -37.44 5.52 29.54
C SER A 15 -36.68 6.41 28.57
N GLY A 16 -35.85 7.32 29.10
CA GLY A 16 -34.91 8.12 28.31
C GLY A 16 -33.65 7.31 27.97
N SER A 17 -33.75 6.41 27.00
CA SER A 17 -32.58 5.77 26.41
C SER A 17 -31.89 6.77 25.47
N ILE A 18 -30.77 7.33 25.92
CA ILE A 18 -29.86 8.13 25.10
C ILE A 18 -29.28 7.21 24.02
N GLY A 19 -29.88 7.29 22.82
CA GLY A 19 -29.38 6.63 21.62
C GLY A 19 -28.09 7.29 21.16
N ILE A 20 -26.94 6.76 21.59
CA ILE A 20 -25.65 7.10 20.97
C ILE A 20 -25.64 6.44 19.58
N MET A 21 -25.88 7.28 18.58
CA MET A 21 -25.81 6.96 17.16
C MET A 21 -24.34 6.73 16.78
N SER A 22 -23.82 5.52 16.98
CA SER A 22 -22.44 5.18 16.61
C SER A 22 -22.36 4.82 15.12
N SER A 23 -21.52 5.56 14.41
CA SER A 23 -21.29 5.57 12.97
C SER A 23 -21.09 4.19 12.32
N ARG A 24 -21.83 3.97 11.23
CA ARG A 24 -21.88 2.75 10.41
C ARG A 24 -20.73 2.64 9.41
N PHE A 25 -19.47 2.61 9.83
CA PHE A 25 -18.38 2.07 9.01
C PHE A 25 -17.22 1.68 9.93
N LEU A 26 -17.13 0.41 10.30
CA LEU A 26 -16.00 -0.11 11.08
C LEU A 26 -15.27 -1.18 10.27
N PRO A 27 -14.19 -0.81 9.55
CA PRO A 27 -13.24 -1.77 8.99
C PRO A 27 -12.38 -2.43 10.11
N TYR A 28 -12.93 -2.68 11.30
CA TYR A 28 -12.15 -3.01 12.50
C TYR A 28 -12.60 -4.30 13.21
N ALA A 29 -11.66 -4.96 13.89
CA ALA A 29 -11.90 -6.16 14.68
C ALA A 29 -12.26 -5.77 16.12
N THR A 30 -13.26 -6.45 16.69
CA THR A 30 -13.97 -6.13 17.93
C THR A 30 -13.22 -6.45 19.23
N THR A 31 -11.89 -6.34 19.26
CA THR A 31 -11.08 -6.42 20.49
C THR A 31 -10.01 -5.30 20.51
N PRO A 32 -9.99 -4.42 21.53
CA PRO A 32 -9.16 -3.20 21.54
C PRO A 32 -7.65 -3.49 21.48
N THR A 33 -7.20 -4.62 22.06
CA THR A 33 -5.79 -5.05 22.02
C THR A 33 -5.32 -5.41 20.61
N ARG A 34 -6.18 -5.98 19.77
CA ARG A 34 -5.84 -6.31 18.37
C ARG A 34 -5.81 -5.09 17.47
N LEU A 35 -6.60 -4.06 17.78
CA LEU A 35 -6.60 -2.80 17.04
C LEU A 35 -5.29 -2.04 17.26
N LEU A 36 -4.81 -2.00 18.51
CA LEU A 36 -3.53 -1.36 18.84
C LEU A 36 -2.35 -2.08 18.18
N ALA A 37 -2.32 -3.41 18.26
CA ALA A 37 -1.28 -4.22 17.62
C ALA A 37 -1.27 -4.04 16.09
N GLN A 38 -2.44 -3.85 15.48
CA GLN A 38 -2.55 -3.60 14.04
C GLN A 38 -2.03 -2.21 13.67
N LEU A 39 -2.40 -1.16 14.41
CA LEU A 39 -1.88 0.18 14.16
C LEU A 39 -0.36 0.24 14.34
N ILE A 40 0.16 -0.37 15.39
CA ILE A 40 1.61 -0.46 15.63
C ILE A 40 2.29 -1.24 14.50
N SER A 41 1.73 -2.38 14.07
CA SER A 41 2.27 -3.14 12.95
C SER A 41 2.31 -2.32 11.66
N ASP A 42 1.26 -1.53 11.40
CA ASP A 42 1.19 -0.67 10.21
C ASP A 42 2.27 0.40 10.25
N ILE A 43 2.41 1.08 11.39
CA ILE A 43 3.44 2.11 11.61
C ILE A 43 4.83 1.50 11.42
N VAL A 44 5.10 0.33 12.01
CA VAL A 44 6.40 -0.34 11.88
C VAL A 44 6.72 -0.67 10.42
N VAL A 45 5.77 -1.21 9.66
CA VAL A 45 5.98 -1.53 8.24
C VAL A 45 6.18 -0.28 7.40
N ILE A 46 5.42 0.79 7.65
CA ILE A 46 5.57 2.06 6.95
C ILE A 46 6.92 2.69 7.27
N THR A 47 7.29 2.79 8.54
CA THR A 47 8.60 3.33 8.97
C THR A 47 9.74 2.51 8.38
N TRP A 48 9.64 1.18 8.40
CA TRP A 48 10.62 0.30 7.76
C TRP A 48 10.78 0.59 6.27
N ALA A 49 9.66 0.67 5.53
CA ALA A 49 9.69 0.97 4.11
C ALA A 49 10.28 2.35 3.83
N VAL A 50 9.91 3.37 4.62
CA VAL A 50 10.46 4.73 4.51
C VAL A 50 11.97 4.72 4.70
N ILE A 51 12.49 4.04 5.74
CA ILE A 51 13.94 3.94 5.98
C ILE A 51 14.66 3.37 4.75
N TRP A 52 14.16 2.27 4.18
CA TRP A 52 14.81 1.65 3.01
C TRP A 52 14.67 2.47 1.73
N VAL A 53 13.58 3.22 1.55
CA VAL A 53 13.45 4.20 0.47
C VAL A 53 14.48 5.33 0.64
N LEU A 54 14.66 5.87 1.86
CA LEU A 54 15.68 6.87 2.15
C LEU A 54 17.09 6.35 1.81
N ILE A 55 17.40 5.10 2.19
CA ILE A 55 18.67 4.44 1.85
C ILE A 55 18.83 4.32 0.33
N GLY A 56 17.80 3.86 -0.38
CA GLY A 56 17.83 3.78 -1.85
C GLY A 56 18.05 5.13 -2.52
N MET A 57 17.41 6.19 -2.03
CA MET A 57 17.63 7.56 -2.52
C MET A 57 19.05 8.05 -2.25
N ALA A 58 19.65 7.72 -1.10
CA ALA A 58 21.03 8.06 -0.81
C ALA A 58 22.00 7.36 -1.78
N VAL A 59 21.77 6.08 -2.09
CA VAL A 59 22.53 5.33 -3.10
C VAL A 59 22.39 5.96 -4.48
N HIS A 60 21.16 6.28 -4.90
CA HIS A 60 20.90 6.96 -6.17
C HIS A 60 21.68 8.28 -6.26
N SER A 61 21.57 9.10 -5.22
CA SER A 61 22.24 10.40 -5.15
C SER A 61 23.75 10.25 -5.29
N ALA A 62 24.36 9.33 -4.53
CA ALA A 62 25.81 9.09 -4.56
C ALA A 62 26.34 8.63 -5.93
N VAL A 63 25.54 7.88 -6.69
CA VAL A 63 25.92 7.48 -8.06
C VAL A 63 25.63 8.61 -9.05
N SER A 64 24.54 9.34 -8.88
CA SER A 64 24.17 10.46 -9.76
C SER A 64 25.21 11.60 -9.78
N THR A 65 25.95 11.78 -8.68
CA THR A 65 27.07 12.74 -8.65
C THR A 65 28.18 12.34 -9.61
N ILE A 66 28.40 11.05 -9.86
CA ILE A 66 29.35 10.57 -10.87
C ILE A 66 28.85 10.91 -12.28
N ALA A 67 27.55 10.72 -12.54
CA ALA A 67 26.95 11.09 -13.81
C ALA A 67 27.09 12.60 -14.09
N GLU A 68 26.90 13.43 -13.07
CA GLU A 68 27.10 14.88 -13.16
C GLU A 68 28.55 15.25 -13.51
N VAL A 69 29.54 14.56 -12.94
CA VAL A 69 30.95 14.73 -13.32
C VAL A 69 31.16 14.36 -14.79
N GLY A 70 30.59 13.26 -15.26
CA GLY A 70 30.64 12.85 -16.68
C GLY A 70 30.08 13.90 -17.63
N ARG A 71 28.94 14.53 -17.27
CA ARG A 71 28.36 15.65 -18.03
C ARG A 71 29.28 16.85 -18.09
N LYS A 72 29.85 17.27 -16.96
CA LYS A 72 30.79 18.41 -16.93
C LYS A 72 32.02 18.15 -17.79
N VAL A 73 32.55 16.93 -17.78
CA VAL A 73 33.67 16.53 -18.65
C VAL A 73 33.27 16.60 -20.11
N ARG A 74 32.11 16.04 -20.49
CA ARG A 74 31.58 16.10 -21.86
C ARG A 74 31.43 17.53 -22.35
N ASP A 75 30.78 18.38 -21.56
CA ASP A 75 30.47 19.74 -21.96
C ASP A 75 31.75 20.59 -22.08
N GLY A 76 32.69 20.41 -21.15
CA GLY A 76 34.00 21.07 -21.21
C GLY A 76 34.84 20.61 -22.41
N ALA A 77 34.87 19.31 -22.68
CA ALA A 77 35.64 18.74 -23.79
C ALA A 77 35.05 19.13 -25.16
N ASN A 78 33.72 19.15 -25.30
CA ASN A 78 33.06 19.70 -26.50
C ASN A 78 33.42 21.17 -26.71
N GLY A 79 33.37 22.00 -25.66
CA GLY A 79 33.77 23.41 -25.79
C GLY A 79 35.23 23.59 -26.19
N VAL A 80 36.14 22.72 -25.73
CA VAL A 80 37.54 22.71 -26.18
C VAL A 80 37.64 22.30 -27.65
N ALA A 81 36.95 21.23 -28.05
CA ALA A 81 36.92 20.78 -29.45
C ALA A 81 36.40 21.87 -30.39
N ASP A 82 35.32 22.56 -30.04
CA ASP A 82 34.72 23.63 -30.84
C ASP A 82 35.69 24.81 -31.03
N ASN A 83 36.37 25.23 -29.96
CA ASN A 83 37.36 26.31 -30.01
C ASN A 83 38.58 25.92 -30.86
N LEU A 84 39.08 24.68 -30.71
CA LEU A 84 40.22 24.18 -31.48
C LEU A 84 39.88 24.00 -32.97
N ASN A 85 38.70 23.50 -33.28
CA ASN A 85 38.24 23.38 -34.66
C ASN A 85 38.07 24.77 -35.30
N SER A 86 37.46 25.72 -34.58
CA SER A 86 37.33 27.11 -35.04
C SER A 86 38.70 27.78 -35.25
N ALA A 87 39.67 27.53 -34.35
CA ALA A 87 41.03 28.02 -34.52
C ALA A 87 41.72 27.41 -35.75
N GLY A 88 41.48 26.12 -36.02
CA GLY A 88 41.95 25.43 -37.22
C GLY A 88 41.33 25.99 -38.50
N ASP A 89 40.05 26.30 -38.50
CA ASP A 89 39.36 26.92 -39.64
C ASP A 89 39.89 28.35 -39.90
N ASN A 90 40.17 29.13 -38.84
CA ASN A 90 40.75 30.48 -38.98
C ASN A 90 42.21 30.48 -39.50
N THR A 91 42.94 29.38 -39.40
CA THR A 91 44.31 29.29 -39.95
C THR A 91 44.34 29.16 -41.47
N ASP A 92 43.22 28.85 -42.11
CA ASP A 92 43.09 28.78 -43.57
C ASP A 92 43.33 30.14 -44.25
N ASP A 93 43.28 31.25 -43.49
CA ASP A 93 43.61 32.61 -43.94
C ASP A 93 45.12 32.85 -44.18
N PHE A 94 46.01 31.91 -43.82
CA PHE A 94 47.45 32.04 -43.99
C PHE A 94 48.01 31.07 -45.06
N PRO A 95 48.14 31.48 -46.34
CA PRO A 95 48.35 30.57 -47.48
C PRO A 95 49.69 29.82 -47.51
N LEU A 96 50.69 30.20 -46.70
CA LEU A 96 51.99 29.53 -46.63
C LEU A 96 52.16 28.62 -45.40
N VAL A 97 51.37 28.82 -44.33
CA VAL A 97 51.55 28.12 -43.04
C VAL A 97 50.25 27.56 -42.45
N GLY A 98 49.09 27.88 -43.02
CA GLY A 98 47.76 27.51 -42.51
C GLY A 98 47.60 26.02 -42.30
N ASP A 99 47.90 25.20 -43.30
CA ASP A 99 47.83 23.73 -43.20
C ASP A 99 48.72 23.13 -42.10
N SER A 100 49.88 23.74 -41.85
CA SER A 100 50.82 23.27 -40.82
C SER A 100 50.33 23.59 -39.40
N LEU A 101 49.48 24.60 -39.27
CA LEU A 101 48.84 25.00 -38.01
C LEU A 101 47.47 24.34 -37.81
N ALA A 102 46.68 24.18 -38.88
CA ALA A 102 45.33 23.61 -38.83
C ALA A 102 45.33 22.12 -38.46
N LYS A 103 46.26 21.32 -39.01
CA LYS A 103 46.35 19.87 -38.74
C LYS A 103 46.47 19.52 -37.25
N PRO A 104 47.44 20.06 -36.48
CA PRO A 104 47.53 19.75 -35.05
C PRO A 104 46.33 20.27 -34.24
N LEU A 105 45.71 21.39 -34.64
CA LEU A 105 44.50 21.90 -33.99
C LEU A 105 43.30 20.98 -34.21
N ARG A 106 43.07 20.52 -35.45
CA ARG A 106 42.01 19.55 -35.76
C ARG A 106 42.23 18.20 -35.06
N ALA A 107 43.47 17.71 -35.02
CA ALA A 107 43.80 16.50 -34.27
C ALA A 107 43.54 16.64 -32.76
N ALA A 108 43.85 17.81 -32.18
CA ALA A 108 43.54 18.09 -30.78
C ALA A 108 42.02 18.22 -30.54
N ALA A 109 41.26 18.78 -31.50
CA ALA A 109 39.81 18.82 -31.44
C ALA A 109 39.20 17.41 -31.46
N GLU A 110 39.69 16.51 -32.31
CA GLU A 110 39.25 15.11 -32.38
C GLU A 110 39.54 14.37 -31.06
N ALA A 111 40.74 14.54 -30.49
CA ALA A 111 41.06 13.97 -29.17
C ALA A 111 40.15 14.53 -28.05
N ALA A 112 39.77 15.81 -28.12
CA ALA A 112 38.80 16.40 -27.19
C ALA A 112 37.39 15.81 -27.37
N LEU A 113 36.96 15.54 -28.62
CA LEU A 113 35.68 14.86 -28.88
C LEU A 113 35.67 13.42 -28.35
N ASP A 114 36.78 12.69 -28.43
CA ASP A 114 36.89 11.35 -27.82
C ASP A 114 36.70 11.40 -26.30
N ILE A 115 37.30 12.40 -25.63
CA ILE A 115 37.09 12.65 -24.20
C ILE A 115 35.62 13.00 -23.93
N ALA A 116 34.99 13.80 -24.79
CA ALA A 116 33.59 14.16 -24.65
C ALA A 116 32.68 12.91 -24.78
N GLY A 117 32.99 12.02 -25.73
CA GLY A 117 32.33 10.73 -25.90
C GLY A 117 32.48 9.83 -24.68
N ALA A 118 33.66 9.78 -24.07
CA ALA A 118 33.88 9.07 -22.82
C ALA A 118 33.03 9.66 -21.68
N GLY A 119 32.99 10.99 -21.53
CA GLY A 119 32.13 11.69 -20.56
C GLY A 119 30.64 11.37 -20.73
N GLN A 120 30.16 11.33 -21.96
CA GLN A 120 28.78 10.92 -22.31
C GLN A 120 28.49 9.47 -21.90
N SER A 121 29.42 8.55 -22.17
CA SER A 121 29.26 7.14 -21.81
C SER A 121 29.20 6.93 -20.28
N LEU A 122 29.99 7.69 -19.54
CA LEU A 122 29.99 7.69 -18.08
C LEU A 122 28.68 8.26 -17.52
N ASP A 123 28.20 9.40 -18.04
CA ASP A 123 26.93 10.02 -17.63
C ASP A 123 25.75 9.05 -17.79
N SER A 124 25.60 8.47 -18.98
CA SER A 124 24.52 7.53 -19.28
C SER A 124 24.59 6.25 -18.44
N THR A 125 25.78 5.66 -18.30
CA THR A 125 25.99 4.44 -17.52
C THR A 125 25.75 4.66 -16.03
N ALA A 126 26.31 5.73 -15.46
CA ALA A 126 26.12 6.08 -14.06
C ALA A 126 24.66 6.41 -13.76
N SER A 127 23.97 7.14 -14.64
CA SER A 127 22.55 7.46 -14.48
C SER A 127 21.66 6.21 -14.44
N TRP A 128 21.91 5.24 -15.32
CA TRP A 128 21.19 3.97 -15.29
C TRP A 128 21.53 3.13 -14.05
N LEU A 129 22.82 3.01 -13.70
CA LEU A 129 23.28 2.30 -12.51
C LEU A 129 22.69 2.88 -11.22
N ALA A 130 22.53 4.21 -11.15
CA ALA A 130 21.95 4.88 -10.00
C ALA A 130 20.53 4.36 -9.70
N TRP A 131 19.72 4.12 -10.74
CA TRP A 131 18.38 3.54 -10.57
C TRP A 131 18.42 2.06 -10.21
N VAL A 132 19.24 1.28 -10.91
CA VAL A 132 19.35 -0.17 -10.69
C VAL A 132 19.81 -0.47 -9.27
N LEU A 133 20.86 0.21 -8.81
CA LEU A 133 21.41 0.02 -7.46
C LEU A 133 20.45 0.51 -6.39
N ALA A 134 19.81 1.66 -6.57
CA ALA A 134 18.82 2.16 -5.62
C ALA A 134 17.66 1.17 -5.44
N LEU A 135 17.14 0.62 -6.54
CA LEU A 135 16.07 -0.37 -6.49
C LEU A 135 16.55 -1.70 -5.93
N ALA A 136 17.73 -2.17 -6.32
CA ALA A 136 18.31 -3.42 -5.83
C ALA A 136 18.59 -3.38 -4.32
N VAL A 137 18.93 -2.21 -3.77
CA VAL A 137 19.14 -2.03 -2.33
C VAL A 137 17.81 -1.88 -1.57
N ALA A 138 16.86 -1.09 -2.09
CA ALA A 138 15.62 -0.79 -1.38
C ALA A 138 14.57 -1.91 -1.49
N ALA A 139 14.42 -2.54 -2.66
CA ALA A 139 13.31 -3.44 -2.93
C ALA A 139 13.33 -4.73 -2.10
N PRO A 140 14.46 -5.48 -1.96
CA PRO A 140 14.47 -6.74 -1.23
C PRO A 140 13.99 -6.63 0.23
N PRO A 141 14.51 -5.71 1.07
CA PRO A 141 14.06 -5.61 2.46
C PRO A 141 12.63 -5.07 2.59
N ILE A 142 12.18 -4.23 1.67
CA ILE A 142 10.78 -3.77 1.62
C ILE A 142 9.86 -4.95 1.31
N LEU A 143 10.14 -5.70 0.25
CA LEU A 143 9.32 -6.83 -0.18
C LEU A 143 9.31 -7.95 0.86
N PHE A 144 10.44 -8.21 1.51
CA PHE A 144 10.55 -9.22 2.57
C PHE A 144 9.57 -8.99 3.72
N VAL A 145 9.35 -7.73 4.12
CA VAL A 145 8.42 -7.37 5.19
C VAL A 145 7.00 -7.12 4.66
N ALA A 146 6.88 -6.42 3.53
CA ALA A 146 5.61 -6.00 2.97
C ALA A 146 4.79 -7.18 2.44
N LEU A 147 5.40 -8.18 1.78
CA LEU A 147 4.67 -9.29 1.18
C LEU A 147 3.95 -10.17 2.22
N PRO A 148 4.61 -10.67 3.28
CA PRO A 148 3.92 -11.46 4.31
C PRO A 148 2.85 -10.64 5.04
N TRP A 149 3.14 -9.38 5.35
CA TRP A 149 2.20 -8.48 6.01
C TRP A 149 0.95 -8.23 5.14
N LEU A 150 1.14 -7.92 3.86
CA LEU A 150 0.05 -7.69 2.92
C LEU A 150 -0.77 -8.97 2.69
N PHE A 151 -0.12 -10.12 2.56
CA PHE A 151 -0.79 -11.41 2.41
C PHE A 151 -1.69 -11.73 3.63
N LEU A 152 -1.15 -11.60 4.84
CA LEU A 152 -1.92 -11.82 6.08
C LEU A 152 -3.10 -10.85 6.19
N ARG A 153 -2.88 -9.59 5.79
CA ARG A 153 -3.91 -8.55 5.86
C ARG A 153 -5.01 -8.76 4.83
N ILE A 154 -4.67 -9.07 3.57
CA ILE A 154 -5.64 -9.42 2.53
C ILE A 154 -6.44 -10.66 2.94
N ARG A 155 -5.80 -11.69 3.49
CA ARG A 155 -6.48 -12.90 3.97
C ARG A 155 -7.46 -12.61 5.12
N PHE A 156 -7.15 -11.66 6.00
CA PHE A 156 -8.04 -11.22 7.06
C PHE A 156 -9.23 -10.42 6.52
N PHE A 157 -8.98 -9.49 5.59
CA PHE A 157 -10.03 -8.73 4.91
C PHE A 157 -10.99 -9.66 4.15
N ARG A 158 -10.48 -10.59 3.33
CA ARG A 158 -11.31 -11.53 2.56
C ARG A 158 -12.25 -12.34 3.45
N ARG A 159 -11.79 -12.81 4.62
CA ARG A 159 -12.64 -13.56 5.55
C ARG A 159 -13.78 -12.72 6.14
N LYS A 160 -13.54 -11.44 6.41
CA LYS A 160 -14.58 -10.51 6.86
C LYS A 160 -15.56 -10.14 5.76
N TRP A 161 -15.08 -9.90 4.54
CA TRP A 161 -15.92 -9.51 3.41
C TRP A 161 -16.98 -10.55 3.08
N ILE A 162 -16.62 -11.84 3.07
CA ILE A 162 -17.58 -12.91 2.75
C ILE A 162 -18.66 -13.04 3.84
N ALA A 163 -18.33 -12.80 5.11
CA ALA A 163 -19.31 -12.83 6.20
C ALA A 163 -20.28 -11.63 6.14
N ILE A 164 -19.80 -10.45 5.76
CA ILE A 164 -20.61 -9.24 5.63
C ILE A 164 -21.52 -9.31 4.39
N THR A 165 -21.06 -9.86 3.26
CA THR A 165 -21.91 -10.04 2.08
C THR A 165 -22.98 -11.10 2.29
N LEU A 166 -22.67 -12.20 3.00
CA LEU A 166 -23.70 -13.19 3.39
C LEU A 166 -24.74 -12.60 4.35
N ALA A 167 -24.34 -11.73 5.28
CA ALA A 167 -25.28 -11.12 6.23
C ALA A 167 -26.27 -10.12 5.58
N ARG A 168 -26.04 -9.71 4.33
CA ARG A 168 -26.89 -8.75 3.61
C ARG A 168 -27.91 -9.40 2.68
N THR A 169 -27.91 -10.72 2.52
CA THR A 169 -28.91 -11.41 1.67
C THR A 169 -30.17 -11.75 2.48
N PRO A 170 -31.36 -11.79 1.85
CA PRO A 170 -32.62 -12.17 2.51
C PRO A 170 -32.59 -13.57 3.14
N ALA A 171 -31.73 -14.48 2.64
CA ALA A 171 -31.47 -15.81 3.18
C ALA A 171 -30.19 -15.88 4.05
N GLY A 172 -29.63 -14.72 4.41
CA GLY A 172 -28.31 -14.60 5.04
C GLY A 172 -28.21 -15.30 6.38
N GLU A 173 -29.27 -15.30 7.18
CA GLU A 173 -29.32 -15.99 8.47
C GLU A 173 -29.19 -17.52 8.33
N GLN A 174 -29.93 -18.12 7.41
CA GLN A 174 -29.84 -19.56 7.14
C GLN A 174 -28.48 -19.93 6.53
N LEU A 175 -27.94 -19.11 5.61
CA LEU A 175 -26.62 -19.35 5.03
C LEU A 175 -25.49 -19.20 6.06
N LEU A 176 -25.61 -18.25 7.01
CA LEU A 176 -24.67 -18.08 8.11
C LEU A 176 -24.74 -19.26 9.09
N ALA A 177 -25.94 -19.74 9.42
CA ALA A 177 -26.13 -20.90 10.26
C ALA A 177 -25.60 -22.19 9.61
N MET A 178 -25.83 -22.40 8.31
CA MET A 178 -25.26 -23.53 7.57
C MET A 178 -23.73 -23.45 7.50
N ARG A 179 -23.17 -22.25 7.31
CA ARG A 179 -21.72 -22.04 7.36
C ARG A 179 -21.14 -22.30 8.74
N ALA A 180 -21.88 -21.97 9.80
CA ALA A 180 -21.51 -22.27 11.17
C ALA A 180 -21.40 -23.78 11.37
N LEU A 181 -22.41 -24.54 10.97
CA LEU A 181 -22.41 -26.01 11.01
C LEU A 181 -21.23 -26.62 10.25
N ALA A 182 -20.90 -26.06 9.08
CA ALA A 182 -19.83 -26.60 8.22
C ALA A 182 -18.40 -26.25 8.67
N ASN A 183 -18.19 -25.12 9.36
CA ASN A 183 -16.84 -24.59 9.58
C ASN A 183 -16.48 -24.31 11.05
N ARG A 184 -17.41 -24.52 11.99
CA ARG A 184 -17.17 -24.23 13.42
C ARG A 184 -16.83 -25.49 14.19
N PRO A 185 -15.91 -25.39 15.17
CA PRO A 185 -15.52 -26.54 15.96
C PRO A 185 -16.70 -27.03 16.82
N LEU A 186 -16.79 -28.36 16.99
CA LEU A 186 -17.94 -29.06 17.56
C LEU A 186 -18.32 -28.54 18.97
N ASN A 187 -17.31 -28.20 19.78
CA ASN A 187 -17.48 -27.63 21.12
C ASN A 187 -18.24 -26.29 21.14
N LYS A 188 -18.20 -25.51 20.06
CA LYS A 188 -18.91 -24.24 19.93
C LYS A 188 -20.33 -24.42 19.40
N LEU A 189 -20.58 -25.51 18.67
CA LEU A 189 -21.92 -25.88 18.19
C LEU A 189 -22.76 -26.45 19.33
N LEU A 190 -22.16 -27.35 20.13
CA LEU A 190 -22.79 -27.93 21.33
C LEU A 190 -23.12 -26.91 22.42
N ALA A 191 -22.45 -25.76 22.41
CA ALA A 191 -22.76 -24.65 23.31
C ALA A 191 -24.01 -23.86 22.88
N VAL A 192 -24.51 -24.07 21.66
CA VAL A 192 -25.75 -23.45 21.16
C VAL A 192 -26.94 -24.37 21.40
N ASP A 193 -26.78 -25.66 21.11
CA ASP A 193 -27.81 -26.70 21.28
C ASP A 193 -27.13 -28.08 21.44
N GLU A 194 -27.75 -29.01 22.16
CA GLU A 194 -27.22 -30.38 22.36
C GLU A 194 -27.29 -31.22 21.07
N ASP A 195 -28.26 -30.96 20.18
CA ASP A 195 -28.35 -31.52 18.82
C ASP A 195 -28.55 -30.40 17.77
N PRO A 196 -27.46 -29.70 17.39
CA PRO A 196 -27.53 -28.57 16.46
C PRO A 196 -27.93 -28.99 15.03
N VAL A 197 -27.80 -30.26 14.65
CA VAL A 197 -28.20 -30.77 13.33
C VAL A 197 -29.68 -31.16 13.31
N GLY A 198 -30.17 -31.78 14.39
CA GLY A 198 -31.60 -32.05 14.59
C GLY A 198 -32.41 -30.76 14.63
N ALA A 199 -31.98 -29.79 15.42
CA ALA A 199 -32.62 -28.47 15.51
C ALA A 199 -32.58 -27.67 14.21
N TRP A 200 -31.55 -27.87 13.38
CA TRP A 200 -31.51 -27.30 12.02
C TRP A 200 -32.55 -27.95 11.10
N ARG A 201 -32.69 -29.28 11.15
CA ARG A 201 -33.66 -30.02 10.31
C ARG A 201 -35.11 -29.72 10.68
N SER A 202 -35.39 -29.41 11.96
CA SER A 202 -36.71 -29.00 12.43
C SER A 202 -37.03 -27.52 12.18
N TYR A 203 -36.12 -26.76 11.53
CA TYR A 203 -36.24 -25.32 11.32
C TYR A 203 -36.44 -24.53 12.63
N ASP A 204 -35.79 -24.94 13.73
CA ASP A 204 -35.90 -24.21 14.99
C ASP A 204 -35.35 -22.77 14.84
N PRO A 205 -36.21 -21.74 14.94
CA PRO A 205 -35.80 -20.37 14.67
C PRO A 205 -34.88 -19.80 15.76
N VAL A 206 -34.79 -20.41 16.95
CA VAL A 206 -33.90 -20.01 18.04
C VAL A 206 -32.49 -20.55 17.79
N VAL A 207 -32.37 -21.82 17.41
CA VAL A 207 -31.08 -22.46 17.13
C VAL A 207 -30.45 -21.90 15.86
N ILE A 208 -31.25 -21.68 14.81
CA ILE A 208 -30.78 -21.00 13.58
C ILE A 208 -30.23 -19.61 13.90
N ARG A 209 -30.93 -18.84 14.76
CA ARG A 209 -30.46 -17.53 15.23
C ARG A 209 -29.15 -17.62 16.03
N GLY A 210 -29.02 -18.64 16.87
CA GLY A 210 -27.82 -18.91 17.67
C GLY A 210 -26.61 -19.27 16.82
N LEU A 211 -26.79 -20.16 15.83
CA LEU A 211 -25.76 -20.56 14.88
C LEU A 211 -25.31 -19.41 13.99
N ALA A 212 -26.26 -18.61 13.47
CA ALA A 212 -25.93 -17.41 12.70
C ALA A 212 -25.18 -16.37 13.55
N ALA A 213 -25.55 -16.20 14.82
CA ALA A 213 -24.85 -15.32 15.76
C ALA A 213 -23.43 -15.83 16.08
N LEU A 214 -23.22 -17.15 16.13
CA LEU A 214 -21.90 -17.76 16.30
C LEU A 214 -20.97 -17.42 15.13
N GLU A 215 -21.47 -17.55 13.89
CA GLU A 215 -20.71 -17.22 12.68
C GLU A 215 -20.39 -15.72 12.60
N LEU A 216 -21.36 -14.86 12.92
CA LEU A 216 -21.16 -13.41 12.96
C LEU A 216 -20.12 -13.01 14.02
N ARG A 217 -20.16 -13.61 15.21
CA ARG A 217 -19.19 -13.37 16.28
C ARG A 217 -17.79 -13.83 15.89
N ALA A 218 -17.68 -14.97 15.20
CA ALA A 218 -16.41 -15.46 14.66
C ALA A 218 -15.86 -14.57 13.53
N ALA A 219 -16.73 -13.90 12.77
CA ALA A 219 -16.36 -12.86 11.80
C ALA A 219 -16.06 -11.50 12.44
N GLY A 220 -16.27 -11.35 13.75
CA GLY A 220 -16.04 -10.12 14.51
C GLY A 220 -17.17 -9.10 14.39
N VAL A 221 -18.33 -9.48 13.86
CA VAL A 221 -19.52 -8.63 13.72
C VAL A 221 -20.46 -8.88 14.88
N ARG A 222 -20.78 -7.85 15.66
CA ARG A 222 -21.77 -7.94 16.74
C ARG A 222 -23.16 -7.69 16.15
N ARG A 223 -24.04 -8.70 16.22
CA ARG A 223 -25.44 -8.57 15.77
C ARG A 223 -26.14 -7.48 16.59
N VAL A 224 -26.73 -6.49 15.92
CA VAL A 224 -27.67 -5.55 16.54
C VAL A 224 -28.98 -6.31 16.72
N ARG A 225 -29.47 -6.41 17.97
CA ARG A 225 -30.81 -6.94 18.26
C ARG A 225 -31.82 -6.07 17.52
N GLN A 226 -32.67 -6.68 16.69
CA GLN A 226 -34.00 -6.15 16.38
C GLN A 226 -34.98 -6.83 17.33
#